data_AF-A0A6I7YMX0-F1
#
_entry.id   AF-A0A6I7YMX0-F1
#
_cell.length_a   1.000
_cell.length_b   1.000
_cell.length_c   1.000
_cell.angle_alpha   90.00
_cell.angle_beta   90.00
_cell.angle_gamma   90.00
#
_symmetry.space_group_name_H-M   'P 1'
#
loop_
_entity.id
_entity.type
_entity.pdbx_description
1 polymer ?
#
loop_
_entity_poly.entity_id
_entity_poly.type
_entity_poly.pdbx_seq_one_letter_code
_entity_poly.pdbx_strand_id
1 'polypeptide(L)'
;MAASIGSVGDAYDNSLMESTIGLFKTELIKPRKPWKTLSEVELATAEWVDWYCHRRLHGEIGHVPPVEYEINYYLEATKPQVTVTT
;
A
#
# COMPACT_ATOMS: atom_id res chain seq x y z
N MET A 1 9.81 21.42 -11.33
CA MET A 1 9.62 20.04 -10.82
C MET A 1 8.80 19.31 -11.85
N ALA A 2 9.43 18.44 -12.64
CA ALA A 2 8.69 17.55 -13.53
C ALA A 2 8.13 16.43 -12.65
N ALA A 3 6.80 16.31 -12.56
CA ALA A 3 6.22 15.05 -12.16
C ALA A 3 6.63 14.05 -13.25
N SER A 4 7.32 12.98 -12.86
CA SER A 4 7.63 11.88 -13.77
C SER A 4 6.33 11.16 -14.05
N ILE A 5 5.60 11.66 -15.05
CA ILE A 5 4.41 10.98 -15.54
C ILE A 5 4.87 9.89 -16.50
N GLY A 6 5.11 8.69 -15.98
CA GLY A 6 5.12 7.50 -16.83
C GLY A 6 3.73 7.27 -17.44
N SER A 7 3.59 6.18 -18.20
CA SER A 7 2.33 5.78 -18.87
C SER A 7 1.12 5.80 -17.91
N VAL A 8 -0.11 5.86 -18.40
CA VAL A 8 -1.35 6.15 -17.61
C VAL A 8 -1.52 5.33 -16.31
N GLY A 9 -0.92 4.14 -16.19
CA GLY A 9 -0.90 3.35 -14.95
C GLY A 9 0.17 3.76 -13.92
N ASP A 10 1.27 4.36 -14.35
CA ASP A 10 2.39 4.84 -13.51
C ASP A 10 1.97 6.01 -12.63
N ALA A 11 1.12 6.91 -13.14
CA ALA A 11 0.62 8.02 -12.33
C ALA A 11 -0.27 7.55 -11.17
N TYR A 12 -1.07 6.50 -11.38
CA TYR A 12 -1.93 5.93 -10.34
C TYR A 12 -1.07 5.20 -9.28
N ASP A 13 -0.16 4.34 -9.72
CA ASP A 13 0.80 3.66 -8.85
C ASP A 13 1.65 4.65 -8.05
N ASN A 14 2.19 5.68 -8.71
CA ASN A 14 2.96 6.74 -8.07
C ASN A 14 2.10 7.50 -7.04
N SER A 15 0.85 7.86 -7.35
CA SER A 15 -0.02 8.55 -6.39
C SER A 15 -0.38 7.70 -5.16
N LEU A 16 -0.53 6.38 -5.34
CA LEU A 16 -0.76 5.44 -4.25
C LEU A 16 0.49 5.31 -3.37
N MET A 17 1.66 5.18 -3.99
CA MET A 17 2.93 5.18 -3.27
C MET A 17 3.19 6.50 -2.54
N GLU A 18 2.89 7.65 -3.16
CA GLU A 18 3.01 8.98 -2.56
C GLU A 18 2.10 9.16 -1.33
N SER A 19 0.88 8.62 -1.41
CA SER A 19 -0.05 8.61 -0.28
C SER A 19 0.46 7.71 0.85
N THR A 20 0.97 6.53 0.51
CA THR A 20 1.52 5.56 1.46
C THR A 20 2.75 6.12 2.18
N ILE A 21 3.68 6.77 1.47
CA ILE A 21 4.85 7.41 2.09
C ILE A 21 4.46 8.62 2.97
N GLY A 22 3.38 9.33 2.62
CA GLY A 22 2.81 10.39 3.44
C GLY A 22 2.27 9.87 4.78
N LEU A 23 1.57 8.74 4.75
CA LEU A 23 1.09 8.03 5.93
C LEU A 23 2.24 7.52 6.79
N PHE A 24 3.22 6.82 6.19
CA PHE A 24 4.42 6.35 6.87
C PHE A 24 5.13 7.47 7.65
N LYS A 25 5.33 8.62 7.01
CA LYS A 25 5.98 9.77 7.66
C LYS A 25 5.15 10.31 8.81
N THR A 26 3.82 10.24 8.74
CA THR A 26 2.91 10.83 9.73
C THR A 26 2.65 9.89 10.91
N GLU A 27 2.53 8.60 10.67
CA GLU A 27 2.22 7.59 11.70
C GLU A 27 3.48 7.03 12.36
N LEU A 28 4.59 6.90 11.62
CA LEU A 28 5.83 6.32 12.15
C LEU A 28 6.87 7.39 12.46
N ILE A 29 7.27 8.17 11.46
CA ILE A 29 8.51 8.98 11.55
C ILE A 29 8.35 10.21 12.43
N LYS A 30 7.26 10.97 12.29
CA LYS A 30 6.99 12.18 13.09
C LYS A 30 6.79 11.91 14.58
N PRO A 31 5.94 10.96 15.03
CA PRO A 31 5.65 10.77 16.45
C PRO A 31 6.77 10.11 17.24
N ARG A 32 7.64 9.30 16.60
CA ARG A 32 8.72 8.56 17.28
C ARG A 32 10.08 9.31 17.29
N LYS A 33 10.11 10.60 16.98
CA LYS A 33 11.34 11.41 17.11
C LYS A 33 11.70 11.65 18.59
N PRO A 34 13.00 11.76 18.94
CA PRO A 34 14.17 11.67 18.06
C PRO A 34 14.63 10.22 17.85
N TRP A 35 15.05 9.92 16.62
CA TRP A 35 15.67 8.65 16.26
C TRP A 35 17.17 8.72 16.54
N LYS A 36 17.73 7.75 17.26
CA LYS A 36 19.15 7.77 17.65
C LYS A 36 20.04 7.04 16.66
N THR A 37 19.51 5.98 16.04
CA THR A 37 20.25 5.16 15.07
C THR A 37 19.42 4.85 13.83
N LEU A 38 20.12 4.55 12.72
CA LEU A 38 19.48 4.14 11.47
C LEU A 38 18.78 2.77 11.64
N SER A 39 19.37 1.86 12.41
CA SER A 39 18.82 0.53 12.69
C SER A 39 17.48 0.56 13.45
N GLU A 40 17.26 1.53 14.34
CA GLU A 40 15.94 1.73 14.97
C GLU A 40 14.87 2.13 13.95
N VAL A 41 15.24 2.96 12.96
CA VAL A 41 14.34 3.36 11.89
C VAL A 41 14.04 2.17 10.97
N GLU A 42 15.04 1.37 10.64
CA GLU A 42 14.88 0.16 9.80
C GLU A 42 13.94 -0.85 10.45
N LEU A 43 14.16 -1.17 11.74
CA LEU A 43 13.30 -2.08 12.48
C LEU A 43 11.86 -1.56 12.55
N ALA A 44 11.69 -0.30 12.95
CA ALA A 44 10.38 0.30 13.06
C ALA A 44 9.67 0.41 11.69
N THR A 45 10.42 0.56 10.61
CA THR A 45 9.89 0.54 9.24
C THR A 45 9.39 -0.86 8.87
N ALA A 46 10.16 -1.90 9.15
CA ALA A 46 9.75 -3.28 8.91
C ALA A 46 8.48 -3.64 9.70
N GLU A 47 8.39 -3.24 10.96
CA GLU A 47 7.20 -3.44 11.79
C GLU A 47 5.99 -2.65 11.26
N TRP A 48 6.19 -1.42 10.81
CA TRP A 48 5.12 -0.61 10.23
C TRP A 48 4.60 -1.19 8.92
N VAL A 49 5.50 -1.69 8.05
CA VAL A 49 5.12 -2.35 6.79
C VAL A 49 4.34 -3.63 7.05
N ASP A 50 4.81 -4.48 7.97
CA ASP A 50 4.08 -5.70 8.35
C ASP A 50 2.68 -5.35 8.88
N TRP A 51 2.57 -4.37 9.77
CA TRP A 51 1.28 -3.93 10.28
C TRP A 51 0.39 -3.37 9.17
N TYR A 52 0.94 -2.54 8.27
CA TYR A 52 0.21 -1.93 7.16
C TYR A 52 -0.34 -2.97 6.18
N CYS A 53 0.47 -3.96 5.81
CA CYS A 53 0.10 -4.96 4.80
C CYS A 53 -0.74 -6.11 5.35
N HIS A 54 -0.51 -6.54 6.60
CA HIS A 54 -1.12 -7.75 7.15
C HIS A 54 -2.19 -7.49 8.22
N ARG A 55 -2.22 -6.30 8.83
CA ARG A 55 -3.06 -6.04 10.02
C ARG A 55 -3.91 -4.79 9.93
N ARG A 56 -3.58 -3.84 9.05
CA ARG A 56 -4.34 -2.59 8.88
C ARG A 56 -5.63 -2.85 8.10
N LEU A 57 -6.74 -2.72 8.80
CA LEU A 57 -8.07 -2.87 8.23
C LEU A 57 -8.43 -1.58 7.51
N HIS A 58 -8.64 -1.68 6.19
CA HIS A 58 -9.00 -0.54 5.36
C HIS A 58 -10.51 -0.61 5.09
N GLY A 59 -11.26 0.36 5.62
CA GLY A 59 -12.72 0.41 5.50
C GLY A 59 -13.20 0.51 4.05
N GLU A 60 -12.41 1.13 3.18
CA GLU A 60 -12.71 1.29 1.74
C GLU A 60 -12.66 -0.03 0.94
N ILE A 61 -11.93 -1.04 1.42
CA ILE A 61 -11.80 -2.36 0.76
C ILE A 61 -12.58 -3.46 1.49
N GLY A 62 -13.55 -3.09 2.33
CA GLY A 62 -14.38 -4.07 3.06
C GLY A 62 -13.76 -4.58 4.35
N HIS A 63 -12.86 -3.81 4.97
CA HIS A 63 -12.27 -4.11 6.28
C HIS A 63 -11.42 -5.38 6.28
N VAL A 64 -10.68 -5.61 5.18
CA VAL A 64 -9.66 -6.65 5.06
C VAL A 64 -8.28 -5.99 4.94
N PRO A 65 -7.20 -6.67 5.33
CA PRO A 65 -5.84 -6.20 5.09
C PRO A 65 -5.50 -6.21 3.59
N PRO A 66 -4.60 -5.33 3.13
CA PRO A 66 -4.22 -5.21 1.71
C PRO A 66 -3.81 -6.53 1.06
N VAL A 67 -3.08 -7.38 1.79
CA VAL A 67 -2.64 -8.69 1.28
C VAL A 67 -3.82 -9.59 0.91
N GLU A 68 -4.88 -9.59 1.72
CA GLU A 68 -6.06 -10.43 1.48
C GLU A 68 -6.89 -9.86 0.32
N TYR A 69 -6.93 -8.54 0.17
CA TYR A 69 -7.56 -7.90 -0.97
C TYR A 69 -6.84 -8.24 -2.28
N GLU A 70 -5.51 -8.18 -2.32
CA GLU A 70 -4.74 -8.58 -3.51
C GLU A 70 -4.96 -10.06 -3.86
N ILE A 71 -4.90 -10.95 -2.86
CA ILE A 71 -5.16 -12.39 -3.06
C ILE A 71 -6.55 -12.61 -3.65
N ASN A 72 -7.59 -12.00 -3.09
CA ASN A 72 -8.95 -12.11 -3.61
C ASN A 72 -9.07 -11.55 -5.02
N TYR A 73 -8.49 -10.39 -5.30
CA TYR A 73 -8.48 -9.78 -6.63
C TYR A 73 -7.87 -10.71 -7.68
N TYR A 74 -6.71 -11.32 -7.41
CA TYR A 74 -6.08 -12.26 -8.35
C TYR A 74 -6.88 -13.56 -8.50
N LEU A 75 -7.51 -14.06 -7.43
CA LEU A 75 -8.41 -15.23 -7.50
C LEU A 75 -9.66 -14.95 -8.35
N GLU A 76 -10.22 -13.76 -8.26
CA GLU A 76 -11.38 -13.33 -9.05
C GLU A 76 -11.02 -13.02 -10.50
N ALA A 77 -9.89 -12.38 -10.75
CA ALA A 77 -9.38 -12.10 -12.10
C ALA A 77 -9.00 -13.39 -12.88
N THR A 78 -8.75 -14.49 -12.17
CA THR A 78 -8.46 -15.81 -12.77
C THR A 78 -9.73 -16.61 -13.09
N LYS A 79 -10.93 -16.13 -12.70
CA LYS A 79 -12.18 -16.72 -13.22
C LYS A 79 -12.27 -16.41 -14.72
N PRO A 80 -12.45 -17.40 -15.60
CA PRO A 80 -12.67 -17.13 -17.01
C PRO A 80 -13.92 -16.25 -17.13
N GLN A 81 -13.77 -15.04 -17.69
CA GLN A 81 -14.90 -14.23 -18.08
C GLN A 81 -15.69 -15.01 -19.12
N VAL A 82 -16.82 -15.59 -18.70
CA VAL A 82 -17.77 -16.22 -19.60
C VAL A 82 -18.44 -15.09 -20.38
N THR A 83 -17.88 -14.76 -21.55
CA THR A 83 -18.49 -13.83 -22.49
C THR A 83 -19.78 -14.47 -22.99
N VAL A 84 -20.93 -14.10 -22.42
CA VAL A 84 -22.23 -14.43 -23.00
C VAL A 84 -22.43 -13.52 -24.20
N THR A 85 -22.17 -14.04 -25.40
CA THR A 85 -22.62 -13.43 -26.66
C THR A 85 -24.10 -13.76 -26.85
N THR A 86 -24.97 -12.76 -26.90
CA THR A 86 -26.31 -12.83 -27.51
C THR A 86 -26.58 -11.53 -28.23
#